data_AF-W2GAC2-F1
#
_entry.id   AF-W2GAC2-F1
#
_cell.length_a   1.000
_cell.length_b   1.000
_cell.length_c   1.000
_cell.angle_alpha   90.00
_cell.angle_beta   90.00
_cell.angle_gamma   90.00
#
_symmetry.space_group_name_H-M   'P 1'
#
loop_
_entity.id
_entity.type
_entity.pdbx_description
1 polymer ?
#
loop_
_entity_poly.entity_id
_entity_poly.type
_entity_poly.pdbx_seq_one_letter_code
_entity_poly.pdbx_strand_id
1 'polypeptide(L)'
;MQCWSTFLVPISLGAYSIDNRHSVAMVDLRIPEDQIKDALSSGKLDTLTRIPVDEIRKKVGIRYVRSCIDESRAKGMWNDFWRYFVKTWMERYDATKWNVQEMVRYEVDIINRTNNPLEKNNRDFASRLGTHPSLLAFIEGTKKEAERYIRLIIDIKHGRQSVPHHTPPVQPVVPASYASFV
;
A
#
# COMPACT_ATOMS: atom_id res chain seq x y z
N MET A 1 -10.08 -8.73 -12.13
CA MET A 1 -8.98 -7.76 -12.26
C MET A 1 -7.97 -8.08 -11.17
N GLN A 2 -6.92 -8.83 -11.51
CA GLN A 2 -5.84 -9.31 -10.62
C GLN A 2 -4.57 -8.43 -10.81
N CYS A 3 -3.62 -8.51 -9.86
CA CYS A 3 -2.54 -7.56 -9.53
C CYS A 3 -3.06 -6.33 -8.77
N TRP A 4 -2.68 -6.05 -7.52
CA TRP A 4 -1.30 -5.90 -7.02
C TRP A 4 -1.16 -6.32 -5.53
N SER A 5 -0.25 -7.27 -5.28
CA SER A 5 0.35 -7.64 -3.99
C SER A 5 1.71 -6.95 -3.94
N THR A 6 2.14 -6.25 -2.89
CA THR A 6 2.98 -6.75 -1.77
C THR A 6 3.32 -5.49 -0.93
N PHE A 7 3.59 -5.60 0.39
CA PHE A 7 4.05 -4.54 1.34
C PHE A 7 3.00 -3.81 2.22
N LEU A 8 3.05 -4.15 3.53
CA LEU A 8 2.91 -3.38 4.80
C LEU A 8 1.63 -2.55 5.13
N VAL A 9 1.17 -2.52 6.40
CA VAL A 9 -0.14 -1.99 6.88
C VAL A 9 -0.15 -0.62 7.55
N PRO A 10 0.88 -0.08 8.25
CA PRO A 10 0.91 1.38 8.44
C PRO A 10 0.93 2.07 7.06
N ILE A 11 1.54 1.35 6.12
CA ILE A 11 1.66 1.61 4.70
C ILE A 11 0.40 1.15 3.93
N SER A 12 -0.65 0.55 4.51
CA SER A 12 -1.83 0.20 3.69
C SER A 12 -2.78 1.38 3.53
N LEU A 13 -3.09 2.12 4.59
CA LEU A 13 -3.77 3.41 4.43
C LEU A 13 -2.81 4.44 3.82
N GLY A 14 -1.53 4.40 4.23
CA GLY A 14 -0.44 5.17 3.64
C GLY A 14 -0.30 4.92 2.14
N ALA A 15 0.19 3.75 1.71
CA ALA A 15 0.40 3.35 0.30
C ALA A 15 -0.86 3.26 -0.53
N TYR A 16 -2.00 2.79 -0.02
CA TYR A 16 -3.24 2.90 -0.82
C TYR A 16 -3.64 4.36 -1.00
N SER A 17 -3.44 5.22 0.02
CA SER A 17 -3.60 6.67 -0.15
C SER A 17 -2.52 7.27 -1.03
N ILE A 18 -1.27 6.80 -0.98
CA ILE A 18 -0.13 7.30 -1.75
C ILE A 18 -0.33 6.93 -3.22
N ASP A 19 -0.58 5.66 -3.54
CA ASP A 19 -0.81 5.15 -4.89
C ASP A 19 -2.09 5.73 -5.48
N ASN A 20 -3.17 5.83 -4.70
CA ASN A 20 -4.39 6.50 -5.16
C ASN A 20 -4.20 8.01 -5.33
N ARG A 21 -3.39 8.66 -4.49
CA ARG A 21 -3.10 10.10 -4.63
C ARG A 21 -2.10 10.36 -5.75
N HIS A 22 -1.16 9.46 -5.98
CA HIS A 22 -0.26 9.47 -7.13
C HIS A 22 -1.04 9.30 -8.42
N SER A 23 -1.92 8.30 -8.51
CA SER A 23 -2.73 8.07 -9.69
C SER A 23 -3.64 9.28 -9.97
N VAL A 24 -4.32 9.82 -8.95
CA VAL A 24 -5.12 11.05 -9.10
C VAL A 24 -4.27 12.23 -9.57
N ALA A 25 -3.10 12.46 -8.95
CA ALA A 25 -2.21 13.55 -9.37
C ALA A 25 -1.70 13.37 -10.81
N MET A 26 -1.35 12.15 -11.22
CA MET A 26 -0.90 11.85 -12.58
C MET A 26 -2.03 12.02 -13.61
N VAL A 27 -3.26 11.63 -13.25
CA VAL A 27 -4.46 11.85 -14.07
C VAL A 27 -4.75 13.34 -14.23
N ASP A 28 -4.67 14.12 -13.15
CA ASP A 28 -4.88 15.57 -13.18
C ASP A 28 -3.84 16.27 -14.06
N LEU A 29 -2.60 15.78 -14.05
CA LEU A 29 -1.49 16.24 -14.90
C LEU A 29 -1.57 15.73 -16.34
N ARG A 30 -2.60 14.94 -16.70
CA ARG A 30 -2.84 14.40 -18.03
C ARG A 30 -1.75 13.46 -18.54
N ILE A 31 -1.04 12.77 -17.64
CA ILE A 31 -0.08 11.74 -18.02
C ILE A 31 -0.83 10.59 -18.74
N PRO A 32 -0.31 10.05 -19.86
CA PRO A 32 -0.94 8.94 -20.58
C PRO A 32 -1.21 7.74 -19.67
N GLU A 33 -2.40 7.14 -19.79
CA GLU A 33 -2.87 6.06 -18.90
C GLU A 33 -1.93 4.84 -18.91
N ASP A 34 -1.35 4.51 -20.06
CA ASP A 34 -0.39 3.44 -20.20
C ASP A 34 0.93 3.73 -19.46
N GLN A 35 1.40 4.98 -19.47
CA GLN A 35 2.54 5.41 -18.66
C GLN A 35 2.23 5.44 -17.16
N ILE A 36 1.00 5.78 -16.77
CA ILE A 36 0.55 5.71 -15.37
C ILE A 36 0.56 4.24 -14.89
N LYS A 37 -0.07 3.34 -15.66
CA LYS A 37 -0.10 1.91 -15.35
C LYS A 37 1.30 1.32 -15.26
N ASP A 38 2.17 1.72 -16.18
CA ASP A 38 3.57 1.32 -16.17
C ASP A 38 4.27 1.82 -14.90
N ALA A 39 4.20 3.12 -14.58
CA ALA A 39 4.85 3.69 -13.40
C ALA A 39 4.36 3.13 -12.05
N LEU A 40 3.07 2.78 -11.97
CA LEU A 40 2.47 2.15 -10.79
C LEU A 40 2.74 0.65 -10.70
N SER A 41 3.50 0.09 -11.64
CA SER A 41 3.94 -1.31 -11.56
C SER A 41 5.02 -1.52 -10.50
N SER A 42 5.12 -2.75 -9.98
CA SER A 42 6.06 -3.13 -8.92
C SER A 42 7.49 -2.84 -9.33
N GLY A 43 8.26 -2.39 -8.35
CA GLY A 43 9.67 -2.11 -8.55
C GLY A 43 9.93 -0.81 -9.30
N LYS A 44 8.90 0.04 -9.48
CA LYS A 44 9.03 1.38 -10.05
C LYS A 44 8.74 2.43 -8.99
N LEU A 45 7.59 3.07 -9.03
CA LEU A 45 7.28 4.18 -8.11
C LEU A 45 7.23 3.74 -6.64
N ASP A 46 6.75 2.53 -6.37
CA ASP A 46 6.72 1.90 -5.04
C ASP A 46 8.13 1.75 -4.43
N THR A 47 9.18 1.70 -5.25
CA THR A 47 10.58 1.64 -4.78
C THR A 47 10.97 2.84 -3.94
N LEU A 48 10.38 4.02 -4.16
CA LEU A 48 10.66 5.21 -3.34
C LEU A 48 10.27 5.02 -1.87
N THR A 49 9.34 4.13 -1.56
CA THR A 49 8.99 3.81 -0.16
C THR A 49 10.10 3.01 0.53
N ARG A 50 10.98 2.36 -0.23
CA ARG A 50 12.03 1.46 0.26
C ARG A 50 13.42 2.07 0.20
N ILE A 51 13.61 3.19 -0.51
CA ILE A 51 14.88 3.93 -0.56
C ILE A 51 14.97 4.84 0.68
N PRO A 52 16.15 4.93 1.35
CA PRO A 52 16.35 5.86 2.45
C PRO A 52 16.03 7.31 2.07
N VAL A 53 15.35 8.04 2.95
CA VAL A 53 14.83 9.38 2.65
C VAL A 53 15.96 10.37 2.36
N ASP A 54 17.12 10.21 2.99
CA ASP A 54 18.31 11.02 2.73
C ASP A 54 18.80 10.89 1.28
N GLU A 55 18.65 9.72 0.67
CA GLU A 55 19.03 9.50 -0.73
C GLU A 55 18.00 10.04 -1.72
N ILE A 56 16.72 10.04 -1.32
CA ILE A 56 15.64 10.71 -2.06
C ILE A 56 15.84 12.24 -2.02
N ARG A 57 16.21 12.80 -0.86
CA ARG A 57 16.55 14.24 -0.70
C ARG A 57 17.75 14.63 -1.55
N LYS A 58 18.77 13.76 -1.66
CA LYS A 58 19.92 13.93 -2.56
C LYS A 58 19.59 13.72 -4.05
N LYS A 59 18.31 13.49 -4.39
CA LYS A 59 17.78 13.23 -5.74
C LYS A 59 18.27 11.92 -6.38
N VAL A 60 19.09 11.11 -5.72
CA VAL A 60 19.60 9.84 -6.26
C VAL A 60 18.44 8.85 -6.42
N GLY A 61 17.60 8.72 -5.38
CA GLY A 61 16.44 7.85 -5.41
C GLY A 61 15.42 8.22 -6.49
N ILE A 62 15.16 9.52 -6.68
CA ILE A 62 14.28 10.00 -7.74
C ILE A 62 14.89 9.70 -9.12
N ARG A 63 16.18 9.95 -9.33
CA ARG A 63 16.84 9.66 -10.62
C ARG A 63 16.78 8.19 -10.97
N TYR A 64 16.99 7.30 -10.01
CA TYR A 64 16.85 5.86 -10.21
C TYR A 64 15.43 5.51 -10.69
N VAL A 65 14.40 5.94 -9.95
CA VAL A 65 13.02 5.58 -10.33
C VAL A 65 12.62 6.17 -11.68
N ARG A 66 13.09 7.38 -12.00
CA ARG A 66 12.91 7.98 -13.34
C ARG A 66 13.59 7.18 -14.45
N SER A 67 14.67 6.45 -14.17
CA SER A 67 15.30 5.55 -15.14
C SER A 67 14.50 4.28 -15.39
N CYS A 68 13.61 3.90 -14.46
CA CYS A 68 12.75 2.73 -14.57
C CYS A 68 11.41 3.01 -15.27
N ILE A 69 11.06 4.29 -15.49
CA ILE A 69 9.76 4.73 -16.03
C ILE A 69 9.99 5.35 -17.41
N ASP A 70 9.16 5.00 -18.39
CA ASP A 70 9.15 5.70 -19.67
C ASP A 70 8.47 7.07 -19.53
N GLU A 71 9.25 8.15 -19.57
CA GLU A 71 8.76 9.52 -19.52
C GLU A 71 8.74 10.21 -20.90
N SER A 72 9.16 9.52 -21.97
CA SER A 72 9.50 10.13 -23.27
C SER A 72 8.35 10.95 -23.89
N ARG A 73 7.14 10.39 -23.90
CA ARG A 73 5.95 11.02 -24.49
C ARG A 73 5.35 12.18 -23.68
N ALA A 74 5.65 12.26 -22.38
CA ALA A 74 5.01 13.20 -21.45
C ALA A 74 6.00 13.87 -20.50
N LYS A 75 7.24 14.11 -20.94
CA LYS A 75 8.35 14.57 -20.09
C LYS A 75 8.04 15.83 -19.26
N GLY A 76 7.29 16.78 -19.84
CA GLY A 76 6.83 17.98 -19.12
C GLY A 76 5.90 17.65 -17.96
N MET A 77 4.90 16.80 -18.20
CA MET A 77 3.93 16.36 -17.19
C MET A 77 4.61 15.53 -16.08
N TRP A 78 5.57 14.68 -16.46
CA TRP A 78 6.39 13.95 -15.50
C TRP A 78 7.22 14.88 -14.62
N ASN A 79 7.83 15.93 -15.19
CA ASN A 79 8.54 16.94 -14.39
C ASN A 79 7.62 17.62 -13.38
N ASP A 80 6.39 17.93 -13.76
CA ASP A 80 5.39 18.51 -12.85
C ASP A 80 4.96 17.50 -11.77
N PHE A 81 4.81 16.22 -12.11
CA PHE A 81 4.56 15.15 -11.14
C PHE A 81 5.69 15.04 -10.12
N TRP A 82 6.96 15.08 -10.55
CA TRP A 82 8.08 15.01 -9.62
C TRP A 82 8.18 16.24 -8.71
N ARG A 83 7.83 17.42 -9.23
CA ARG A 83 7.71 18.64 -8.39
C ARG A 83 6.60 18.49 -7.36
N TYR A 84 5.46 17.96 -7.78
CA TYR A 84 4.35 17.61 -6.89
C TYR A 84 4.77 16.59 -5.82
N PHE A 85 5.50 15.55 -6.21
CA PHE A 85 5.95 14.48 -5.33
C PHE A 85 6.83 15.04 -4.21
N VAL A 86 7.85 15.83 -4.57
CA VAL A 86 8.75 16.44 -3.58
C VAL A 86 7.96 17.34 -2.63
N LYS A 87 7.14 18.25 -3.16
CA LYS A 87 6.34 19.17 -2.34
C LYS A 87 5.36 18.46 -1.40
N THR A 88 4.80 17.35 -1.84
CA THR A 88 3.78 16.62 -1.09
C THR A 88 4.40 15.66 -0.09
N TRP A 89 5.31 14.80 -0.53
CA TRP A 89 5.83 13.69 0.27
C TRP A 89 7.13 14.01 1.00
N MET A 90 7.94 14.93 0.49
CA MET A 90 9.21 15.28 1.14
C MET A 90 9.09 16.51 2.05
N GLU A 91 8.12 17.39 1.77
CA GLU A 91 7.95 18.66 2.50
C GLU A 91 6.68 18.70 3.37
N ARG A 92 5.52 18.28 2.83
CA ARG A 92 4.24 18.37 3.56
C ARG A 92 3.99 17.19 4.50
N TYR A 93 4.27 15.97 4.05
CA TYR A 93 4.10 14.77 4.86
C TYR A 93 5.41 14.38 5.54
N ASP A 94 5.30 13.98 6.80
CA ASP A 94 6.41 13.36 7.51
C ASP A 94 6.73 12.00 6.87
N ALA A 95 8.01 11.75 6.62
CA ALA A 95 8.45 10.55 5.96
C ALA A 95 8.24 9.27 6.78
N THR A 96 8.16 9.39 8.12
CA THR A 96 7.75 8.29 9.01
C THR A 96 6.34 7.77 8.72
N LYS A 97 5.53 8.50 7.93
CA LYS A 97 4.15 8.12 7.57
C LYS A 97 4.03 7.40 6.23
N TRP A 98 5.08 7.40 5.41
CA TRP A 98 5.00 6.84 4.05
C TRP A 98 6.23 6.04 3.61
N ASN A 99 7.41 6.32 4.18
CA ASN A 99 8.65 5.64 3.84
C ASN A 99 8.94 4.53 4.86
N VAL A 100 9.19 3.33 4.35
CA VAL A 100 9.39 2.15 5.18
C VAL A 100 10.73 2.17 5.90
N GLN A 101 11.78 2.69 5.27
CA GLN A 101 13.11 2.80 5.91
C GLN A 101 13.04 3.73 7.12
N GLU A 102 12.31 4.84 7.01
CA GLU A 102 12.08 5.74 8.16
C GLU A 102 11.20 5.09 9.22
N MET A 103 10.15 4.36 8.84
CA MET A 103 9.34 3.62 9.81
C MET A 103 10.17 2.62 10.63
N VAL A 104 11.05 1.86 9.98
CA VAL A 104 11.97 0.94 10.68
C VAL A 104 12.94 1.72 11.58
N ARG A 105 13.52 2.81 11.07
CA ARG A 105 14.47 3.65 11.82
C ARG A 105 13.87 4.26 13.09
N TYR A 106 12.60 4.62 13.06
CA TYR A 106 11.86 5.21 14.18
C TYR A 106 11.03 4.19 14.98
N GLU A 107 11.29 2.89 14.78
CA GLU A 107 10.63 1.79 15.51
C GLU A 107 9.09 1.84 15.44
N VAL A 108 8.56 2.33 14.33
CA VAL A 108 7.12 2.29 14.05
C VAL A 108 6.73 0.83 13.84
N ASP A 109 5.66 0.36 14.50
CA ASP A 109 5.20 -1.01 14.35
C ASP A 109 4.72 -1.29 12.92
N ILE A 110 5.48 -2.11 12.18
CA ILE A 110 5.19 -2.48 10.80
C ILE A 110 4.53 -3.86 10.77
N ILE A 111 3.22 -3.88 10.48
CA ILE A 111 2.44 -5.10 10.27
C ILE A 111 2.23 -5.41 8.77
N ASN A 112 2.16 -6.69 8.36
CA ASN A 112 2.03 -7.11 6.95
C ASN A 112 0.65 -6.81 6.32
N ARG A 113 0.63 -6.32 5.06
CA ARG A 113 -0.57 -5.92 4.25
C ARG A 113 -1.69 -6.97 4.21
N THR A 114 -1.33 -8.24 4.27
CA THR A 114 -2.26 -9.36 4.10
C THR A 114 -3.12 -9.66 5.32
N ASN A 115 -2.93 -8.92 6.41
CA ASN A 115 -3.58 -9.24 7.66
C ASN A 115 -4.36 -8.06 8.25
N ASN A 116 -4.80 -7.09 7.42
CA ASN A 116 -5.82 -6.15 7.86
C ASN A 116 -7.10 -6.94 8.19
N PRO A 117 -7.45 -7.11 9.47
CA PRO A 117 -8.58 -7.93 9.85
C PRO A 117 -9.88 -7.38 9.28
N LEU A 118 -9.95 -6.05 9.10
CA LEU A 118 -11.12 -5.37 8.55
C LEU A 118 -11.29 -5.63 7.06
N GLU A 119 -10.22 -5.61 6.27
CA GLU A 119 -10.32 -5.85 4.82
C GLU A 119 -10.58 -7.33 4.52
N LYS A 120 -9.92 -8.25 5.26
CA LYS A 120 -10.24 -9.67 5.19
C LYS A 120 -11.69 -9.92 5.62
N ASN A 121 -12.13 -9.34 6.73
CA ASN A 121 -13.51 -9.44 7.18
C ASN A 121 -14.48 -8.88 6.12
N ASN A 122 -14.21 -7.71 5.54
CA ASN A 122 -15.06 -7.11 4.51
C ASN A 122 -15.16 -8.00 3.26
N ARG A 123 -14.05 -8.60 2.83
CA ARG A 123 -14.00 -9.53 1.69
C ARG A 123 -14.73 -10.85 2.00
N ASP A 124 -14.46 -11.45 3.15
CA ASP A 124 -15.11 -12.70 3.58
C ASP A 124 -16.62 -12.48 3.76
N PHE A 125 -17.01 -11.35 4.35
CA PHE A 125 -18.39 -10.95 4.52
C PHE A 125 -19.09 -10.69 3.18
N ALA A 126 -18.46 -9.93 2.27
CA ALA A 126 -18.98 -9.70 0.92
C ALA A 126 -19.12 -11.01 0.12
N SER A 127 -18.17 -11.94 0.26
CA SER A 127 -18.25 -13.25 -0.42
C SER A 127 -19.44 -14.11 0.04
N ARG A 128 -19.87 -13.95 1.30
CA ARG A 128 -21.00 -14.67 1.89
C ARG A 128 -22.35 -14.03 1.56
N LEU A 129 -22.40 -12.71 1.53
CA LEU A 129 -23.63 -11.95 1.27
C LEU A 129 -23.94 -11.76 -0.23
N GLY A 130 -22.93 -11.86 -1.09
CA GLY A 130 -23.04 -11.53 -2.50
C GLY A 130 -22.95 -10.03 -2.77
N THR A 131 -22.96 -9.68 -4.05
CA THR A 131 -22.85 -8.28 -4.51
C THR A 131 -24.26 -7.70 -4.57
N HIS A 132 -24.58 -6.79 -3.63
CA HIS A 132 -25.91 -6.16 -3.44
C HIS A 132 -27.01 -7.05 -2.83
N PRO A 133 -26.87 -7.49 -1.57
CA PRO A 133 -27.94 -8.18 -0.86
C PRO A 133 -29.16 -7.27 -0.65
N SER A 134 -30.35 -7.87 -0.57
CA SER A 134 -31.52 -7.16 -0.02
C SER A 134 -31.28 -6.76 1.43
N LEU A 135 -32.00 -5.75 1.92
CA LEU A 135 -31.85 -5.29 3.31
C LEU A 135 -32.05 -6.44 4.32
N LEU A 136 -33.02 -7.32 4.07
CA LEU A 136 -33.28 -8.49 4.91
C LEU A 136 -32.09 -9.46 4.90
N ALA A 137 -31.58 -9.81 3.71
CA ALA A 137 -30.44 -10.71 3.57
C ALA A 137 -29.17 -10.13 4.22
N PHE A 138 -28.97 -8.81 4.09
CA PHE A 138 -27.89 -8.10 4.75
C PHE A 138 -27.97 -8.18 6.28
N ILE A 139 -29.15 -7.89 6.86
CA ILE A 139 -29.37 -7.96 8.32
C ILE A 139 -29.15 -9.39 8.82
N GLU A 140 -29.71 -10.39 8.14
CA GLU A 140 -29.54 -11.79 8.51
C GLU A 140 -28.09 -12.26 8.43
N GLY A 141 -27.38 -11.92 7.36
CA GLY A 141 -25.97 -12.28 7.24
C GLY A 141 -25.08 -11.55 8.25
N THR A 142 -25.39 -10.29 8.59
CA THR A 142 -24.70 -9.55 9.65
C THR A 142 -24.87 -10.22 11.00
N LYS A 143 -26.11 -10.62 11.35
CA LYS A 143 -26.38 -11.35 12.60
C LYS A 143 -25.61 -12.67 12.68
N LYS A 144 -25.65 -13.47 11.62
CA LYS A 144 -24.91 -14.75 11.54
C LYS A 144 -23.39 -14.54 11.67
N GLU A 145 -22.85 -13.49 11.05
CA GLU A 145 -21.42 -13.18 11.16
C GLU A 145 -21.04 -12.76 12.58
N ALA A 146 -21.85 -11.94 13.24
CA ALA A 146 -21.65 -11.57 14.64
C ALA A 146 -21.68 -12.80 15.57
N GLU A 147 -22.66 -13.69 15.40
CA GLU A 147 -22.73 -14.95 16.15
C GLU A 147 -21.48 -15.82 15.96
N ARG A 148 -20.99 -15.92 14.72
CA ARG A 148 -19.76 -16.67 14.41
C ARG A 148 -18.55 -16.09 15.15
N TYR A 149 -18.40 -14.78 15.15
CA TYR A 149 -17.30 -14.12 15.86
C TYR A 149 -17.37 -14.31 17.37
N ILE A 150 -18.57 -14.21 17.96
CA ILE A 150 -18.78 -14.48 19.39
C ILE A 150 -18.37 -15.91 19.74
N ARG A 151 -18.80 -16.90 18.94
CA ARG A 151 -18.41 -18.31 19.14
C ARG A 151 -16.90 -18.50 19.03
N LEU A 152 -16.26 -17.92 18.01
CA LEU A 152 -14.81 -17.96 17.85
C LEU A 152 -14.06 -17.42 19.08
N ILE A 153 -14.49 -16.27 19.62
CA ILE A 153 -13.88 -15.68 20.83
C ILE A 153 -14.06 -16.60 22.04
N ILE A 154 -15.26 -17.16 22.20
CA ILE A 154 -15.56 -18.12 23.26
C ILE A 154 -14.67 -19.37 23.12
N ASP A 155 -14.54 -19.92 21.92
CA ASP A 155 -13.72 -21.12 21.67
C ASP A 155 -12.23 -20.88 21.91
N ILE A 156 -11.72 -19.70 21.54
CA ILE A 156 -10.35 -19.28 21.87
C ILE A 156 -10.17 -19.18 23.39
N LYS A 157 -11.10 -18.53 24.10
CA LYS A 157 -11.03 -18.39 25.57
C LYS A 157 -11.04 -19.73 26.30
N HIS A 158 -11.75 -20.72 25.77
CA HIS A 158 -11.81 -22.07 26.34
C HIS A 158 -10.72 -23.01 25.80
N GLY A 159 -9.77 -22.51 25.00
CA GLY A 159 -8.69 -23.33 24.43
C GLY A 159 -9.14 -24.35 23.39
N ARG A 160 -10.39 -24.28 22.91
CA ARG A 160 -10.93 -25.15 21.85
C ARG A 160 -10.43 -24.76 20.47
N GLN A 161 -9.93 -23.53 20.32
CA GLN A 161 -9.35 -23.03 19.08
C GLN A 161 -8.12 -22.15 19.39
N SER A 162 -7.09 -22.22 18.54
CA SER A 162 -5.92 -21.35 18.66
C SER A 162 -6.19 -19.96 18.08
N VAL A 163 -5.53 -18.94 18.62
CA VAL A 163 -5.49 -17.60 18.02
C VAL A 163 -4.98 -17.71 16.58
N PRO A 164 -5.57 -16.99 15.60
CA PRO A 164 -5.09 -17.02 14.22
C PRO A 164 -3.59 -16.67 14.15
N HIS A 165 -2.79 -17.56 13.56
CA HIS A 165 -1.37 -17.31 13.34
C HIS A 165 -1.20 -16.27 12.24
N HIS A 166 -0.37 -15.25 12.49
CA HIS A 166 -0.05 -14.22 11.52
C HIS A 166 1.38 -14.39 11.03
N THR A 167 1.61 -14.28 9.72
CA THR A 167 2.96 -14.36 9.16
C THR A 167 3.79 -13.18 9.69
N PRO A 168 5.01 -13.42 10.20
CA PRO A 168 5.90 -12.36 10.66
C PRO A 168 6.09 -11.27 9.59
N PRO A 169 6.23 -10.00 10.00
CA PRO A 169 6.53 -8.90 9.07
C PRO A 169 7.70 -9.23 8.15
N VAL A 170 7.54 -9.04 6.85
CA VAL A 170 8.65 -9.17 5.90
C VAL A 170 9.55 -7.95 6.07
N GLN A 171 10.86 -8.18 6.29
CA GLN A 171 11.80 -7.06 6.39
C GLN A 171 11.90 -6.32 5.04
N PRO A 172 11.78 -4.98 5.05
CA PRO A 172 11.85 -4.18 3.84
C PRO A 172 13.30 -4.05 3.37
N VAL A 173 13.64 -4.81 2.33
CA VAL A 173 14.99 -4.76 1.72
C VAL A 173 15.05 -3.63 0.69
N VAL A 174 16.16 -2.89 0.61
CA VAL A 174 16.40 -1.95 -0.50
C VAL A 174 16.62 -2.75 -1.79
N PRO A 175 15.97 -2.43 -2.93
CA PRO A 175 16.16 -3.22 -4.16
C PRO A 175 17.64 -3.28 -4.61
N ALA A 176 18.11 -4.48 -4.98
CA ALA A 176 19.51 -4.68 -5.38
C ALA A 176 19.90 -3.87 -6.64
N SER A 177 18.94 -3.68 -7.55
CA SER A 177 19.08 -2.81 -8.73
C SER A 177 19.32 -1.35 -8.35
N TYR A 178 18.77 -0.88 -7.23
CA TYR A 178 19.08 0.45 -6.69
C TYR A 178 20.49 0.50 -6.11
N ALA A 179 20.88 -0.50 -5.32
CA ALA A 179 22.23 -0.56 -4.74
C ALA A 179 23.35 -0.55 -5.80
N SER A 180 23.06 -1.07 -7.00
CA SER A 180 24.00 -1.07 -8.14
C SER A 180 24.00 0.23 -8.95
N PHE A 181 23.04 1.14 -8.70
CA PHE A 181 22.88 2.42 -9.40
C PHE A 181 23.58 3.58 -8.70
N VAL A 182 23.78 3.48 -7.37
CA VAL A 182 24.35 4.52 -6.51
C VAL A 182 25.87 4.60 -6.63
#